data_AF-A0A7L4ZLZ9-F1
#
_entry.id   AF-A0A7L4ZLZ9-F1
#
_cell.length_a   1.000
_cell.length_b   1.000
_cell.length_c   1.000
_cell.angle_alpha   90.00
_cell.angle_beta   90.00
_cell.angle_gamma   90.00
#
_symmetry.space_group_name_H-M   'P 1'
#
loop_
_entity.id
_entity.type
_entity.pdbx_description
1 polymer ?
#
loop_
_entity_poly.entity_id
_entity_poly.type
_entity_poly.pdbx_seq_one_letter_code
_entity_poly.pdbx_strand_id
1 'polypeptide(L)'
;MKTIKISKDRILLVVIIILVWYTTLLKACESDINISPEPTVTIVRDTVWQTKIDTLHIKTTTFEHVYIPIENSHLDRKDFKKEITLEETTQFAAGKLYKDTLSTDDIDIFTYNLVDGTLIDSKFSYQLKVPREITITKTIEHPKTYRSGLYVFGEIGGNNQKFDNLSLGLQYQNKGKWFASYRINLNQIEAITHNIGVGVRFW
;
A
#
# COMPACT_ATOMS: atom_id res chain seq x y z
N MET A 1 10.82 -72.89 14.78
CA MET A 1 10.41 -71.85 13.81
C MET A 1 9.14 -72.31 13.10
N LYS A 2 7.99 -71.68 13.34
CA LYS A 2 6.73 -72.00 12.64
C LYS A 2 6.69 -71.19 11.33
N THR A 3 6.74 -71.87 10.20
CA THR A 3 6.54 -71.27 8.88
C THR A 3 5.04 -71.11 8.64
N ILE A 4 4.55 -69.87 8.75
CA ILE A 4 3.16 -69.54 8.45
C ILE A 4 3.01 -69.59 6.92
N LYS A 5 2.39 -70.65 6.39
CA LYS A 5 2.00 -70.73 4.99
C LYS A 5 0.78 -69.83 4.78
N ILE A 6 1.02 -68.63 4.27
CA ILE A 6 -0.04 -67.69 3.91
C ILE A 6 -0.67 -68.19 2.61
N SER A 7 -1.98 -68.45 2.62
CA SER A 7 -2.74 -68.80 1.42
C SER A 7 -2.63 -67.69 0.37
N LYS A 8 -2.54 -68.06 -0.92
CA LYS A 8 -2.48 -67.11 -2.04
C LYS A 8 -3.63 -66.10 -2.00
N ASP A 9 -4.81 -66.53 -1.53
CA ASP A 9 -5.99 -65.66 -1.41
C ASP A 9 -5.81 -64.57 -0.35
N ARG A 10 -5.08 -64.85 0.73
CA ARG A 10 -4.77 -63.86 1.77
C ARG A 10 -3.74 -62.84 1.28
N ILE A 11 -2.77 -63.27 0.47
CA ILE A 11 -1.81 -62.35 -0.16
C ILE A 11 -2.55 -61.44 -1.15
N LEU A 12 -3.43 -62.00 -1.98
CA LEU A 12 -4.25 -61.24 -2.93
C LEU A 12 -5.11 -60.18 -2.22
N LEU A 13 -5.75 -60.55 -1.10
CA LEU A 13 -6.58 -59.64 -0.32
C LEU A 13 -5.77 -58.48 0.28
N VAL A 14 -4.55 -58.75 0.79
CA VAL A 14 -3.64 -57.71 1.28
C VAL A 14 -3.23 -56.76 0.16
N VAL A 15 -2.92 -57.28 -1.03
CA VAL A 15 -2.57 -56.46 -2.20
C VAL A 15 -3.74 -55.57 -2.61
N ILE A 16 -4.98 -56.10 -2.63
CA ILE A 16 -6.18 -55.31 -2.95
C ILE A 16 -6.40 -54.19 -1.92
N ILE A 17 -6.25 -54.48 -0.63
CA ILE A 17 -6.39 -53.46 0.43
C ILE A 17 -5.36 -52.34 0.24
N ILE A 18 -4.10 -52.68 -0.03
CA ILE A 18 -3.04 -51.69 -0.28
C ILE A 18 -3.37 -50.83 -1.50
N LEU A 19 -3.88 -51.43 -2.58
CA LEU A 19 -4.26 -50.73 -3.81
C LEU A 19 -5.44 -49.77 -3.59
N VAL A 20 -6.45 -50.21 -2.83
CA VAL A 20 -7.61 -49.37 -2.46
C VAL A 20 -7.18 -48.22 -1.54
N TRP A 21 -6.28 -48.48 -0.59
CA TRP A 21 -5.77 -47.45 0.31
C TRP A 21 -4.90 -46.42 -0.43
N TYR A 22 -4.06 -46.88 -1.35
CA TYR A 22 -3.24 -46.01 -2.20
C TYR A 22 -4.09 -45.13 -3.12
N THR A 23 -5.12 -45.70 -3.77
CA THR A 23 -6.00 -44.93 -4.67
C THR A 23 -6.88 -43.93 -3.92
N THR A 24 -7.30 -44.23 -2.70
CA THR A 24 -8.06 -43.29 -1.85
C THR A 24 -7.18 -42.15 -1.32
N LEU A 25 -5.91 -42.42 -1.00
CA LEU A 25 -4.93 -41.38 -0.64
C LEU A 25 -4.62 -40.43 -1.80
N LEU A 26 -4.46 -40.97 -3.02
CA LEU A 26 -4.24 -40.13 -4.20
C LEU A 26 -5.42 -39.19 -4.46
N LYS A 27 -6.66 -39.69 -4.37
CA LYS A 27 -7.88 -38.87 -4.52
C LYS A 27 -8.06 -37.83 -3.42
N ALA A 28 -7.62 -38.12 -2.19
CA ALA A 28 -7.66 -37.14 -1.10
C ALA A 28 -6.65 -36.01 -1.28
N CYS A 29 -5.60 -36.22 -2.09
CA CYS A 29 -4.58 -35.21 -2.40
C CYS A 29 -5.00 -34.27 -3.53
N GLU A 30 -5.89 -34.70 -4.43
CA GLU A 30 -6.51 -33.86 -5.49
C GLU A 30 -7.64 -32.96 -4.96
N SER A 31 -7.60 -32.55 -3.70
CA SER A 31 -8.50 -31.51 -3.24
C SER A 31 -8.11 -30.20 -3.95
N ASP A 32 -8.85 -29.85 -5.00
CA ASP A 32 -8.84 -28.54 -5.67
C ASP A 32 -9.31 -27.45 -4.68
N ILE A 33 -8.48 -27.21 -3.67
CA ILE A 33 -8.66 -26.06 -2.80
C ILE A 33 -7.71 -25.01 -3.35
N ASN A 34 -8.27 -24.19 -4.23
CA ASN A 34 -7.65 -22.97 -4.72
C ASN A 34 -7.59 -21.98 -3.55
N ILE A 35 -6.71 -22.25 -2.59
CA ILE A 35 -6.36 -21.31 -1.54
C ILE A 35 -5.39 -20.36 -2.21
N SER A 36 -5.89 -19.25 -2.73
CA SER A 36 -5.02 -18.12 -3.04
C SER A 36 -4.37 -17.70 -1.71
N PRO A 37 -3.05 -17.90 -1.55
CA PRO A 37 -2.35 -17.46 -0.34
C PRO A 37 -2.14 -15.94 -0.35
N GLU A 38 -2.50 -15.28 -1.44
CA GLU A 38 -2.37 -13.85 -1.60
C GLU A 38 -3.51 -13.13 -0.88
N PRO A 39 -3.18 -12.14 -0.03
CA PRO A 39 -4.20 -11.35 0.65
C PRO A 39 -5.11 -10.70 -0.40
N THR A 40 -6.42 -10.77 -0.18
CA THR A 40 -7.38 -10.05 -1.04
C THR A 40 -7.17 -8.55 -0.85
N VAL A 41 -6.44 -7.93 -1.77
CA VAL A 41 -6.25 -6.48 -1.79
C VAL A 41 -7.56 -5.84 -2.26
N THR A 42 -8.29 -5.25 -1.33
CA THR A 42 -9.44 -4.40 -1.67
C THR A 42 -8.94 -2.96 -1.82
N ILE A 43 -8.91 -2.47 -3.06
CA ILE A 43 -8.59 -1.05 -3.34
C ILE A 43 -9.87 -0.25 -3.12
N VAL A 44 -9.97 0.41 -1.98
CA VAL A 44 -11.04 1.38 -1.73
C VAL A 44 -10.60 2.76 -2.21
N ARG A 45 -11.35 3.33 -3.16
CA ARG A 45 -11.15 4.71 -3.64
C ARG A 45 -12.08 5.63 -2.85
N ASP A 46 -11.51 6.38 -1.91
CA ASP A 46 -12.24 7.42 -1.19
C ASP A 46 -11.75 8.81 -1.63
N THR A 47 -12.67 9.67 -2.07
CA THR A 47 -12.40 11.09 -2.26
C THR A 47 -12.48 11.78 -0.90
N VAL A 48 -11.34 11.94 -0.22
CA VAL A 48 -11.28 12.74 1.02
C VAL A 48 -10.96 14.18 0.65
N TRP A 49 -11.83 15.11 1.01
CA TRP A 49 -11.52 16.54 0.97
C TRP A 49 -10.46 16.84 2.03
N GLN A 50 -9.20 16.92 1.61
CA GLN A 50 -8.14 17.45 2.46
C GLN A 50 -8.22 18.97 2.42
N THR A 51 -8.63 19.58 3.54
CA THR A 51 -8.50 21.02 3.72
C THR A 51 -7.03 21.33 3.94
N LYS A 52 -6.30 21.55 2.84
CA LYS A 52 -4.93 22.04 2.91
C LYS A 52 -4.99 23.51 3.32
N ILE A 53 -4.25 23.88 4.36
CA ILE A 53 -4.02 25.28 4.69
C ILE A 53 -2.98 25.76 3.68
N ASP A 54 -3.44 26.50 2.67
CA ASP A 54 -2.56 27.02 1.62
C ASP A 54 -1.56 28.01 2.21
N THR A 55 -0.28 27.81 1.88
CA THR A 55 0.76 28.79 2.16
C THR A 55 0.67 29.90 1.13
N LEU A 56 0.25 31.07 1.61
CA LEU A 56 0.07 32.26 0.79
C LEU A 56 1.43 32.90 0.47
N HIS A 57 1.78 32.94 -0.81
CA HIS A 57 3.01 33.58 -1.29
C HIS A 57 2.67 34.93 -1.93
N ILE A 58 3.05 36.02 -1.27
CA ILE A 58 2.89 37.38 -1.80
C ILE A 58 4.21 37.80 -2.45
N LYS A 59 4.16 38.17 -3.73
CA LYS A 59 5.25 38.85 -4.41
C LYS A 59 4.80 40.24 -4.82
N THR A 60 5.23 41.24 -4.05
CA THR A 60 5.04 42.65 -4.37
C THR A 60 6.31 43.18 -5.00
N THR A 61 6.21 43.75 -6.20
CA THR A 61 7.30 44.60 -6.73
C THR A 61 7.14 45.99 -6.14
N THR A 62 8.24 46.60 -5.69
CA THR A 62 8.22 47.90 -5.00
C THR A 62 7.49 48.95 -5.83
N PHE A 63 7.91 49.19 -7.08
CA PHE A 63 7.18 49.84 -8.16
C PHE A 63 8.14 49.99 -9.35
N GLU A 64 7.63 50.00 -10.59
CA GLU A 64 8.42 50.33 -11.78
C GLU A 64 8.05 51.73 -12.27
N HIS A 65 9.04 52.58 -12.59
CA HIS A 65 8.76 53.84 -13.26
C HIS A 65 8.46 53.59 -14.74
N VAL A 66 7.35 54.17 -15.20
CA VAL A 66 6.89 54.06 -16.58
C VAL A 66 6.40 55.41 -17.07
N TYR A 67 6.49 55.66 -18.38
CA TYR A 67 6.07 56.92 -18.98
C TYR A 67 4.67 56.81 -19.60
N ILE A 68 3.78 57.71 -19.21
CA ILE A 68 2.34 57.73 -19.54
C ILE A 68 2.04 58.95 -20.42
N PRO A 69 1.22 58.84 -21.48
CA PRO A 69 0.85 59.98 -22.31
C PRO A 69 0.08 61.04 -21.50
N ILE A 70 0.38 62.32 -21.73
CA ILE A 70 -0.37 63.45 -21.17
C ILE A 70 -1.72 63.53 -21.91
N GLU A 71 -2.81 63.95 -21.24
CA GLU A 71 -4.20 63.97 -21.74
C GLU A 71 -4.44 64.65 -23.11
N ASN A 72 -3.46 65.40 -23.64
CA ASN A 72 -3.52 66.03 -24.96
C ASN A 72 -2.60 65.41 -26.02
N SER A 73 -1.87 64.35 -25.69
CA SER A 73 -1.09 63.59 -26.66
C SER A 73 -2.00 62.54 -27.30
N HIS A 74 -2.26 62.64 -28.61
CA HIS A 74 -3.08 61.70 -29.38
C HIS A 74 -2.41 60.32 -29.56
N LEU A 75 -1.55 59.91 -28.62
CA LEU A 75 -0.73 58.72 -28.69
C LEU A 75 -1.21 57.70 -27.65
N ASP A 76 -2.16 56.86 -28.05
CA ASP A 76 -2.51 55.65 -27.31
C ASP A 76 -1.36 54.64 -27.42
N ARG A 77 -0.41 54.69 -26.48
CA ARG A 77 0.66 53.70 -26.39
C ARG A 77 0.15 52.49 -25.60
N LYS A 78 -0.08 51.37 -26.29
CA LYS A 78 -0.50 50.09 -25.67
C LYS A 78 0.54 49.50 -24.71
N ASP A 79 1.81 49.87 -24.88
CA ASP A 79 2.94 49.40 -24.06
C ASP A 79 3.71 50.58 -23.45
N PHE A 80 3.65 50.73 -22.13
CA PHE A 80 4.41 51.75 -21.41
C PHE A 80 5.91 51.41 -21.40
N LYS A 81 6.75 52.33 -21.89
CA LYS A 81 8.21 52.15 -21.93
C LYS A 81 8.87 52.63 -20.64
N LYS A 82 10.00 52.00 -20.28
CA LYS A 82 10.86 52.39 -19.14
C LYS A 82 11.78 53.57 -19.44
N GLU A 83 12.02 53.84 -20.72
CA GLU A 83 12.90 54.91 -21.21
C GLU A 83 12.21 55.64 -22.37
N ILE A 84 12.43 56.95 -22.44
CA ILE A 84 11.91 57.84 -23.48
C ILE A 84 13.05 58.71 -24.03
N THR A 85 12.93 59.16 -25.28
CA THR A 85 13.88 60.12 -25.87
C THR A 85 13.61 61.55 -25.39
N LEU A 86 14.58 62.46 -25.58
CA LEU A 86 14.45 63.85 -25.14
C LEU A 86 13.24 64.57 -25.76
N GLU A 87 12.90 64.24 -27.01
CA GLU A 87 11.75 64.79 -27.74
C GLU A 87 10.41 64.30 -27.17
N GLU A 88 10.36 63.05 -26.69
CA GLU A 88 9.19 62.42 -26.07
C GLU A 88 8.88 63.03 -24.68
N THR A 89 9.84 63.68 -24.00
CA THR A 89 9.63 64.27 -22.66
C THR A 89 8.50 65.31 -22.58
N THR A 90 8.15 65.94 -23.71
CA THR A 90 7.06 66.93 -23.79
C THR A 90 5.67 66.29 -23.89
N GLN A 91 5.60 65.01 -24.23
CA GLN A 91 4.36 64.27 -24.51
C GLN A 91 4.02 63.24 -23.43
N PHE A 92 4.99 62.88 -22.59
CA PHE A 92 4.85 61.83 -21.57
C PHE A 92 5.21 62.33 -20.17
N ALA A 93 4.40 61.94 -19.19
CA ALA A 93 4.66 62.14 -17.77
C ALA A 93 5.17 60.85 -17.11
N ALA A 94 5.94 60.98 -16.03
CA ALA A 94 6.40 59.84 -15.25
C ALA A 94 5.27 59.32 -14.33
N GLY A 95 4.98 58.04 -14.42
CA GLY A 95 4.08 57.32 -13.54
C GLY A 95 4.75 56.11 -12.89
N LYS A 96 4.04 55.53 -11.93
CA LYS A 96 4.44 54.35 -11.16
C LYS A 96 3.52 53.20 -11.50
N LEU A 97 4.11 52.08 -11.91
CA LEU A 97 3.42 50.83 -12.17
C LEU A 97 3.67 49.86 -11.02
N TYR A 98 2.62 49.51 -10.30
CA TYR A 98 2.61 48.51 -9.25
C TYR A 98 2.17 47.16 -9.82
N LYS A 99 2.91 46.10 -9.52
CA LYS A 99 2.58 44.73 -9.92
C LYS A 99 2.65 43.84 -8.69
N ASP A 100 1.50 43.34 -8.27
CA ASP A 100 1.45 42.34 -7.21
C ASP A 100 1.00 41.00 -7.79
N THR A 101 1.57 39.94 -7.23
CA THR A 101 1.14 38.57 -7.49
C THR A 101 0.88 37.88 -6.16
N LEU A 102 -0.36 37.40 -5.99
CA LEU A 102 -0.73 36.50 -4.92
C LEU A 102 -0.76 35.08 -5.49
N SER A 103 0.04 34.19 -4.92
CA SER A 103 0.12 32.81 -5.38
C SER A 103 -0.25 31.84 -4.27
N THR A 104 -1.16 30.92 -4.60
CA THR A 104 -1.59 29.79 -3.77
C THR A 104 -1.44 28.49 -4.57
N ASP A 105 -1.77 27.34 -3.98
CA ASP A 105 -1.68 26.06 -4.70
C ASP A 105 -2.75 25.95 -5.79
N ASP A 106 -3.89 26.63 -5.61
CA ASP A 106 -5.06 26.53 -6.49
C ASP A 106 -5.26 27.75 -7.41
N ILE A 107 -4.75 28.92 -7.03
CA ILE A 107 -4.99 30.16 -7.79
C ILE A 107 -3.80 31.12 -7.72
N ASP A 108 -3.49 31.73 -8.86
CA ASP A 108 -2.67 32.93 -8.96
C ASP A 108 -3.54 34.14 -9.26
N ILE A 109 -3.35 35.22 -8.51
CA ILE A 109 -4.04 36.50 -8.70
C ILE A 109 -2.99 37.55 -9.04
N PHE A 110 -3.21 38.30 -10.11
CA PHE A 110 -2.34 39.36 -10.57
C PHE A 110 -3.09 40.69 -10.54
N THR A 111 -2.49 41.69 -9.89
CA THR A 111 -3.00 43.05 -9.85
C THR A 111 -1.97 44.02 -10.42
N TYR A 112 -2.45 44.88 -11.32
CA TYR A 112 -1.65 45.92 -11.98
C TYR A 112 -2.31 47.26 -11.71
N ASN A 113 -1.58 48.20 -11.13
CA ASN A 113 -2.07 49.56 -10.89
C ASN A 113 -1.09 50.58 -11.44
N LEU A 114 -1.59 51.51 -12.26
CA LEU A 114 -0.83 52.62 -12.83
C LEU A 114 -1.22 53.92 -12.11
N VAL A 115 -0.22 54.61 -11.56
CA VAL A 115 -0.44 55.76 -10.67
C VAL A 115 0.52 56.90 -11.01
N ASP A 116 0.02 58.12 -11.19
CA ASP A 116 0.81 59.35 -11.34
C ASP A 116 0.67 60.33 -10.16
N GLY A 117 0.01 59.88 -9.10
CA GLY A 117 -0.55 60.71 -8.03
C GLY A 117 -2.05 60.45 -7.86
N THR A 118 -2.71 60.07 -8.95
CA THR A 118 -4.05 59.50 -8.98
C THR A 118 -4.03 58.10 -9.63
N LEU A 119 -5.05 57.28 -9.38
CA LEU A 119 -5.16 55.96 -10.03
C LEU A 119 -5.63 56.17 -11.47
N ILE A 120 -4.74 55.93 -12.44
CA ILE A 120 -5.02 56.09 -13.87
C ILE A 120 -5.68 54.84 -14.42
N ASP A 121 -5.07 53.67 -14.17
CA ASP A 121 -5.54 52.40 -14.68
C ASP A 121 -5.33 51.29 -13.64
N SER A 122 -6.27 50.34 -13.63
CA SER A 122 -6.23 49.17 -12.74
C SER A 122 -6.73 47.95 -13.49
N LYS A 123 -5.91 46.90 -13.48
CA LYS A 123 -6.23 45.62 -14.08
C LYS A 123 -6.11 44.49 -13.07
N PHE A 124 -7.17 43.70 -13.02
CA PHE A 124 -7.24 42.49 -12.23
C PHE A 124 -7.33 41.28 -13.16
N SER A 125 -6.51 40.26 -12.90
CA SER A 125 -6.58 38.99 -13.63
C SER A 125 -6.23 37.82 -12.70
N TYR A 126 -6.78 36.64 -13.00
CA TYR A 126 -6.52 35.44 -12.21
C TYR A 126 -6.27 34.23 -13.12
N GLN A 127 -5.53 33.26 -12.60
CA GLN A 127 -5.25 31.99 -13.25
C GLN A 127 -5.48 30.84 -12.26
N LEU A 128 -6.44 29.96 -12.57
CA LEU A 128 -6.72 28.77 -11.79
C LEU A 128 -5.69 27.67 -12.09
N LYS A 129 -5.05 27.12 -11.06
CA LYS A 129 -4.23 25.92 -11.12
C LYS A 129 -5.16 24.72 -10.94
N VAL A 130 -5.33 23.92 -11.99
CA VAL A 130 -6.28 22.80 -12.01
C VAL A 130 -5.98 21.84 -10.84
N PRO A 131 -7.00 21.40 -10.08
CA PRO A 131 -6.78 20.50 -8.94
C PRO A 131 -6.16 19.17 -9.42
N ARG A 132 -5.18 18.67 -8.67
CA ARG A 132 -4.60 17.35 -8.89
C ARG A 132 -5.48 16.31 -8.21
N GLU A 133 -6.01 15.36 -8.96
CA GLU A 133 -6.69 14.19 -8.39
C GLU A 133 -5.68 13.35 -7.58
N ILE A 134 -5.81 13.37 -6.25
CA ILE A 134 -5.01 12.51 -5.38
C ILE A 134 -5.75 11.19 -5.22
N THR A 135 -5.34 10.18 -5.98
CA THR A 135 -5.87 8.81 -5.81
C THR A 135 -5.15 8.14 -4.64
N ILE A 136 -5.84 7.96 -3.50
CA ILE A 136 -5.30 7.23 -2.34
C ILE A 136 -5.72 5.76 -2.44
N THR A 137 -4.75 4.86 -2.58
CA THR A 137 -4.97 3.40 -2.55
C THR A 137 -4.75 2.89 -1.13
N LYS A 138 -5.82 2.50 -0.43
CA LYS A 138 -5.72 1.76 0.83
C LYS A 138 -5.70 0.26 0.54
N THR A 139 -4.63 -0.43 0.94
CA THR A 139 -4.55 -1.89 0.89
C THR A 139 -4.98 -2.46 2.24
N ILE A 140 -6.12 -3.13 2.29
CA ILE A 140 -6.55 -3.85 3.49
C ILE A 140 -6.01 -5.27 3.40
N GLU A 141 -4.96 -5.57 4.15
CA GLU A 141 -4.43 -6.94 4.26
C GLU A 141 -5.27 -7.74 5.26
N HIS A 142 -6.04 -8.71 4.76
CA HIS A 142 -6.73 -9.65 5.64
C HIS A 142 -5.71 -10.65 6.22
N PRO A 143 -5.72 -10.92 7.54
CA PRO A 143 -4.77 -11.85 8.15
C PRO A 143 -4.97 -13.27 7.60
N LYS A 144 -3.86 -14.00 7.44
CA LYS A 144 -3.86 -15.39 6.97
C LYS A 144 -4.85 -16.23 7.80
N THR A 145 -5.86 -16.77 7.14
CA THR A 145 -6.86 -17.61 7.82
C THR A 145 -6.26 -19.01 8.05
N TYR A 146 -5.81 -19.28 9.27
CA TYR A 146 -5.36 -20.61 9.65
C TYR A 146 -6.55 -21.59 9.60
N ARG A 147 -6.46 -22.64 8.80
CA ARG A 147 -7.45 -23.73 8.75
C ARG A 147 -7.12 -24.79 9.80
N SER A 148 -8.15 -25.48 10.27
CA SER A 148 -7.94 -26.69 11.07
C SER A 148 -7.35 -27.78 10.20
N GLY A 149 -6.37 -28.53 10.71
CA GLY A 149 -5.65 -29.53 9.94
C GLY A 149 -5.10 -30.65 10.81
N LEU A 150 -5.02 -31.86 10.25
CA LEU A 150 -4.34 -32.98 10.86
C LEU A 150 -2.95 -33.10 10.24
N TYR A 151 -1.92 -33.06 11.08
CA TYR A 151 -0.52 -33.10 10.69
C TYR A 151 0.12 -34.37 11.22
N VAL A 152 0.98 -34.98 10.41
CA VAL A 152 1.89 -36.04 10.85
C VAL A 152 3.23 -35.37 11.14
N PHE A 153 3.82 -35.64 12.30
CA PHE A 153 5.13 -35.12 12.65
C PHE A 153 6.01 -36.25 13.21
N GLY A 154 7.31 -36.12 13.01
CA GLY A 154 8.31 -36.99 13.61
C GLY A 154 9.30 -36.14 14.38
N GLU A 155 9.66 -36.57 15.58
CA GLU A 155 10.71 -35.93 16.35
C GLU A 155 11.91 -36.86 16.42
N ILE A 156 13.06 -36.28 16.13
CA ILE A 156 14.35 -36.94 16.22
C ILE A 156 15.22 -36.04 17.08
N GLY A 157 15.65 -36.53 18.24
CA GLY A 157 16.39 -35.74 19.20
C GLY A 157 17.09 -36.61 20.23
N GLY A 158 18.03 -36.01 20.95
CA GLY A 158 18.73 -36.67 22.03
C GLY A 158 19.55 -35.69 22.84
N ASN A 159 20.11 -36.18 23.94
CA ASN A 159 21.09 -35.47 24.75
C ASN A 159 22.52 -35.71 24.20
N ASN A 160 23.45 -34.80 24.50
CA ASN A 160 24.90 -34.97 24.32
C ASN A 160 25.44 -36.34 24.77
N GLN A 161 24.78 -37.02 25.70
CA GLN A 161 25.20 -38.33 26.20
C GLN A 161 24.57 -39.53 25.46
N LYS A 162 23.33 -39.41 24.97
CA LYS A 162 22.60 -40.51 24.31
C LYS A 162 21.56 -39.96 23.35
N PHE A 163 21.43 -40.64 22.21
CA PHE A 163 20.31 -40.47 21.30
C PHE A 163 19.11 -41.24 21.84
N ASP A 164 18.12 -40.52 22.35
CA ASP A 164 17.03 -41.06 23.16
C ASP A 164 15.68 -40.42 22.85
N ASN A 165 15.44 -39.96 21.62
CA ASN A 165 14.11 -39.55 21.18
C ASN A 165 13.92 -39.72 19.67
N LEU A 166 13.42 -40.90 19.27
CA LEU A 166 12.79 -41.15 17.98
C LEU A 166 11.30 -41.35 18.21
N SER A 167 10.48 -40.44 17.69
CA SER A 167 9.04 -40.54 17.86
C SER A 167 8.28 -40.13 16.62
N LEU A 168 7.09 -40.69 16.48
CA LEU A 168 6.13 -40.37 15.43
C LEU A 168 4.81 -39.98 16.08
N GLY A 169 4.16 -38.95 15.56
CA GLY A 169 2.93 -38.42 16.13
C GLY A 169 1.98 -37.82 15.12
N LEU A 170 0.73 -37.70 15.55
CA LEU A 170 -0.35 -36.99 14.89
C LEU A 170 -0.68 -35.75 15.69
N GLN A 171 -0.88 -34.62 15.03
CA GLN A 171 -1.28 -33.35 15.63
C GLN A 171 -2.48 -32.80 14.90
N TYR A 172 -3.61 -32.68 15.61
CA TYR A 172 -4.75 -31.92 15.15
C TYR A 172 -4.60 -30.47 15.60
N GLN A 173 -4.44 -29.55 14.65
CA GLN A 173 -4.46 -28.12 14.92
C GLN A 173 -5.86 -27.60 14.62
N ASN A 174 -6.51 -26.98 15.60
CA ASN A 174 -7.78 -26.31 15.39
C ASN A 174 -7.56 -24.84 14.99
N LYS A 175 -8.47 -24.29 14.18
CA LYS A 175 -8.55 -22.87 13.86
C LYS A 175 -8.63 -21.98 15.13
N GLY A 176 -9.21 -22.50 16.21
CA GLY A 176 -9.38 -21.82 17.50
C GLY A 176 -8.12 -21.72 18.37
N LYS A 177 -6.94 -21.60 17.77
CA LYS A 177 -5.63 -21.46 18.45
C LYS A 177 -5.22 -22.61 19.37
N TRP A 178 -5.93 -23.72 19.44
CA TRP A 178 -5.51 -24.89 20.22
C TRP A 178 -5.15 -26.06 19.32
N PHE A 179 -4.30 -26.95 19.82
CA PHE A 179 -3.95 -28.19 19.16
C PHE A 179 -3.98 -29.34 20.15
N ALA A 180 -4.27 -30.53 19.65
CA ALA A 180 -4.12 -31.78 20.36
C ALA A 180 -3.16 -32.67 19.57
N SER A 181 -2.24 -33.35 20.24
CA SER A 181 -1.30 -34.26 19.63
C SER A 181 -1.27 -35.59 20.34
N TYR A 182 -0.95 -36.63 19.57
CA TYR A 182 -0.71 -37.97 20.06
C TYR A 182 0.60 -38.47 19.47
N ARG A 183 1.53 -38.90 20.31
CA ARG A 183 2.89 -39.26 19.90
C ARG A 183 3.28 -40.60 20.52
N ILE A 184 3.91 -41.43 19.71
CA ILE A 184 4.45 -42.73 20.10
C ILE A 184 5.97 -42.63 20.07
N ASN A 185 6.62 -42.97 21.18
CA ASN A 185 8.07 -43.02 21.26
C ASN A 185 8.58 -44.43 20.92
N LEU A 186 9.53 -44.52 20.00
CA LEU A 186 10.05 -45.75 19.41
C LEU A 186 11.45 -46.13 19.93
N ASN A 187 12.00 -45.41 20.91
CA ASN A 187 13.35 -45.65 21.42
C ASN A 187 13.56 -47.03 22.07
N GLN A 188 12.55 -47.55 22.75
CA GLN A 188 12.59 -48.84 23.44
C GLN A 188 11.51 -49.72 22.84
N ILE A 189 11.91 -50.60 21.91
CA ILE A 189 10.99 -51.51 21.21
C ILE A 189 10.21 -52.40 22.20
N GLU A 190 10.77 -52.64 23.38
CA GLU A 190 10.17 -53.44 24.46
C GLU A 190 9.15 -52.65 25.31
N ALA A 191 9.19 -51.32 25.29
CA ALA A 191 8.32 -50.45 26.08
C ALA A 191 7.94 -49.19 25.30
N ILE A 192 7.00 -49.36 24.36
CA ILE A 192 6.43 -48.25 23.58
C ILE A 192 5.70 -47.30 24.53
N THR A 193 6.10 -46.02 24.55
CA THR A 193 5.42 -45.00 25.37
C THR A 193 4.52 -44.12 24.51
N HIS A 194 3.32 -43.86 25.02
CA HIS A 194 2.30 -43.04 24.38
C HIS A 194 2.16 -41.71 25.11
N ASN A 195 2.18 -40.62 24.36
CA ASN A 195 2.07 -39.27 24.90
C ASN A 195 0.89 -38.56 24.25
N ILE A 196 0.04 -37.96 25.07
CA ILE A 196 -1.04 -37.06 24.62
C ILE A 196 -0.65 -35.64 25.01
N GLY A 197 -0.63 -34.74 24.03
CA GLY A 197 -0.36 -33.33 24.22
C GLY A 197 -1.58 -32.49 23.91
N VAL A 198 -1.80 -31.43 24.68
CA VAL A 198 -2.76 -30.35 24.35
C VAL A 198 -2.01 -29.04 24.53
N GLY A 199 -2.17 -28.11 23.58
CA GLY A 199 -1.52 -26.82 23.65
C GLY A 199 -2.38 -25.71 23.06
N VAL A 200 -2.07 -24.48 23.46
CA VAL A 200 -2.72 -23.26 22.96
C VAL A 200 -1.63 -22.34 22.42
N ARG A 201 -1.89 -21.76 21.25
CA ARG A 201 -1.07 -20.76 20.57
C ARG A 201 -1.50 -19.37 21.01
N PHE A 202 -0.60 -18.61 21.62
CA PHE A 202 -0.92 -17.27 22.16
C PHE A 202 -0.86 -16.15 21.11
N TRP A 203 -0.19 -16.36 19.98
CA TRP A 203 0.00 -15.39 18.90
C TRP A 203 -0.24 -16.05 17.53
#